data_AF-A0A5R8Y3B2-F1
#
_entry.id   AF-A0A5R8Y3B2-F1
#
_cell.length_a   1.000
_cell.length_b   1.000
_cell.length_c   1.000
_cell.angle_alpha   90.00
_cell.angle_beta   90.00
_cell.angle_gamma   90.00
#
_symmetry.space_group_name_H-M   'P 1'
#
loop_
_entity.id
_entity.type
_entity.pdbx_description
1 polymer ?
#
loop_
_entity_poly.entity_id
_entity_poly.type
_entity_poly.pdbx_seq_one_letter_code
_entity_poly.pdbx_strand_id
1 'polypeptide(L)'
;MKIKNYLLIVLFAVFFVGCASSTSYQYSANKVVLGKNENLVNIDFTNPIFQRQASFCTTNSYTLSDENIKYGYLFIESIELSNNCYWNGLPSSFLQNNIKEQLNITSLKTVEDYDIDGYNFKTLKVNDDSYINLIYIYNGNKNRFILDSYGRLYDKLLKSFKPDYENKYLSKKRFLGKYNDSLVRKNIINRYFEAEKIELTSQLILSL
;
A
#
# COMPACT_ATOMS: atom_id res chain seq x y z
N MET A 1 9.56 -28.73 -50.05
CA MET A 1 10.33 -28.43 -48.81
C MET A 1 10.34 -26.92 -48.53
N LYS A 2 9.21 -26.28 -48.18
CA LYS A 2 9.15 -24.81 -47.93
C LYS A 2 8.06 -24.34 -46.94
N ILE A 3 7.46 -25.22 -46.14
CA ILE A 3 6.35 -24.83 -45.21
C ILE A 3 6.74 -24.97 -43.73
N LYS A 4 7.74 -25.80 -43.38
CA LYS A 4 8.14 -26.00 -41.97
C LYS A 4 8.91 -24.82 -41.33
N ASN A 5 9.49 -23.92 -42.12
CA ASN A 5 10.31 -22.83 -41.58
C ASN A 5 9.52 -21.57 -41.20
N TYR A 6 8.28 -21.40 -41.68
CA TYR A 6 7.45 -20.24 -41.34
C TYR A 6 6.67 -20.42 -40.03
N LEU A 7 6.43 -21.67 -39.61
CA LEU A 7 5.71 -21.95 -38.37
C LEU A 7 6.54 -21.61 -37.11
N LEU A 8 7.87 -21.67 -37.20
CA LEU A 8 8.77 -21.37 -36.09
C LEU A 8 8.89 -19.85 -35.82
N ILE A 9 8.73 -19.02 -36.86
CA ILE A 9 8.83 -17.56 -36.75
C ILE A 9 7.55 -16.96 -36.16
N VAL A 10 6.39 -17.56 -36.45
CA VAL A 10 5.11 -17.12 -35.86
C VAL A 10 5.03 -17.47 -34.37
N LEU A 11 5.64 -18.57 -33.93
CA LEU A 11 5.64 -18.95 -32.51
C LEU A 11 6.53 -18.03 -31.63
N PHE A 12 7.55 -17.40 -32.21
CA PHE A 12 8.44 -16.48 -31.48
C PHE A 12 7.86 -15.08 -31.30
N ALA A 13 6.88 -14.68 -32.11
CA ALA A 13 6.26 -13.36 -32.06
C ALA A 13 5.17 -13.21 -30.98
N VAL A 14 4.65 -14.32 -30.44
CA VAL A 14 3.53 -14.30 -29.47
C VAL A 14 4.02 -14.16 -28.01
N PHE A 15 5.34 -14.19 -27.75
CA PHE A 15 5.89 -14.12 -26.39
C PHE A 15 6.11 -12.71 -25.81
N PHE A 16 5.78 -11.64 -26.55
CA PHE A 16 6.02 -10.25 -26.10
C PHE A 16 4.77 -9.40 -25.89
N VAL A 17 3.61 -10.01 -25.62
CA VAL A 17 2.47 -9.28 -25.04
C VAL A 17 2.41 -9.49 -23.54
N GLY A 18 3.56 -9.30 -22.88
CA GLY A 18 3.58 -9.04 -21.45
C GLY A 18 3.12 -7.61 -21.24
N CYS A 19 1.83 -7.39 -20.99
CA CYS A 19 1.36 -6.17 -20.36
C CYS A 19 1.95 -6.10 -18.95
N ALA A 20 3.21 -5.68 -18.84
CA ALA A 20 3.80 -5.25 -17.61
C ALA A 20 3.22 -3.86 -17.31
N SER A 21 2.06 -3.81 -16.66
CA SER A 21 1.68 -2.62 -15.89
C SER A 21 2.56 -2.56 -14.63
N SER A 22 3.86 -2.40 -14.82
CA SER A 22 4.77 -2.04 -13.75
C SER A 22 4.51 -0.57 -13.46
N THR A 23 3.77 -0.29 -12.40
CA THR A 23 3.81 1.03 -11.78
C THR A 23 5.17 1.19 -11.11
N SER A 24 6.19 1.54 -11.91
CA SER A 24 7.51 1.93 -11.45
C SER A 24 7.41 3.35 -10.90
N TYR A 25 7.22 3.46 -9.57
CA TYR A 25 7.15 4.75 -8.90
C TYR A 25 8.58 5.28 -8.69
N GLN A 26 9.05 6.15 -9.60
CA GLN A 26 10.19 7.01 -9.34
C GLN A 26 9.74 8.22 -8.52
N TYR A 27 10.28 8.37 -7.30
CA TYR A 27 10.16 9.60 -6.50
C TYR A 27 11.07 10.70 -7.07
N SER A 28 10.88 11.08 -8.34
CA SER A 28 11.63 12.18 -8.98
C SER A 28 10.78 13.44 -9.23
N ALA A 29 9.53 13.46 -8.81
CA ALA A 29 8.69 14.65 -8.79
C ALA A 29 7.80 14.58 -7.56
N ASN A 30 7.44 15.72 -6.97
CA ASN A 30 6.51 15.86 -5.83
C ASN A 30 5.08 15.40 -6.18
N LYS A 31 4.92 14.24 -6.81
CA LYS A 31 3.69 13.75 -7.41
C LYS A 31 3.57 12.25 -7.19
N VAL A 32 2.33 11.80 -7.01
CA VAL A 32 1.98 10.40 -7.13
C VAL A 32 0.71 10.28 -7.97
N VAL A 33 0.66 9.24 -8.79
CA VAL A 33 -0.51 8.88 -9.58
C VAL A 33 -1.11 7.63 -8.98
N LEU A 34 -2.37 7.71 -8.59
CA LEU A 34 -3.17 6.59 -8.10
C LEU A 34 -4.30 6.30 -9.10
N GLY A 35 -5.01 5.20 -8.90
CA GLY A 35 -6.09 4.77 -9.80
C GLY A 35 -5.67 3.64 -10.72
N LYS A 36 -6.53 3.32 -11.69
CA LYS A 36 -6.32 2.27 -12.69
C LYS A 36 -6.87 2.72 -14.04
N ASN A 37 -6.20 2.31 -15.13
CA ASN A 37 -6.56 2.62 -16.51
C ASN A 37 -6.76 4.14 -16.73
N GLU A 38 -7.95 4.53 -17.20
CA GLU A 38 -8.32 5.90 -17.58
C GLU A 38 -8.65 6.78 -16.36
N ASN A 39 -8.90 6.15 -15.21
CA ASN A 39 -9.39 6.79 -13.99
C ASN A 39 -8.23 7.13 -13.04
N LEU A 40 -7.27 7.92 -13.53
CA LEU A 40 -6.08 8.30 -12.78
C LEU A 40 -6.33 9.52 -11.88
N VAL A 41 -5.87 9.44 -10.64
CA VAL A 41 -5.87 10.53 -9.68
C VAL A 41 -4.45 11.00 -9.43
N ASN A 42 -4.12 12.16 -10.00
CA ASN A 42 -2.87 12.85 -9.72
C ASN A 42 -2.96 13.56 -8.37
N ILE A 43 -1.91 13.39 -7.58
CA ILE A 43 -1.69 14.05 -6.30
C ILE A 43 -0.37 14.80 -6.42
N ASP A 44 -0.41 16.11 -6.30
CA ASP A 44 0.77 16.94 -6.13
C ASP A 44 0.97 17.16 -4.63
N PHE A 45 2.13 16.77 -4.11
CA PHE A 45 2.51 17.00 -2.72
C PHE A 45 2.89 18.47 -2.51
N THR A 46 2.54 19.02 -1.34
CA THR A 46 2.81 20.43 -1.01
C THR A 46 4.18 20.58 -0.34
N ASN A 47 4.38 19.87 0.76
CA ASN A 47 5.59 19.90 1.57
C ASN A 47 5.87 18.48 2.11
N PRO A 48 6.27 17.54 1.23
CA PRO A 48 6.42 16.15 1.62
C PRO A 48 7.69 15.95 2.48
N ILE A 49 7.52 15.34 3.64
CA ILE A 49 8.61 14.80 4.46
C ILE A 49 8.77 13.33 4.12
N PHE A 50 9.83 13.01 3.37
CA PHE A 50 10.15 11.65 2.94
C PHE A 50 11.21 11.00 3.84
N GLN A 51 10.99 9.75 4.25
CA GLN A 51 11.95 8.97 5.02
C GLN A 51 12.05 7.55 4.46
N ARG A 52 13.25 7.14 4.05
CA ARG A 52 13.49 5.73 3.70
C ARG A 52 13.37 4.86 4.94
N GLN A 53 12.78 3.68 4.77
CA GLN A 53 12.71 2.67 5.81
C GLN A 53 13.45 1.43 5.31
N ALA A 54 14.38 0.93 6.11
CA ALA A 54 15.19 -0.22 5.75
C ALA A 54 15.12 -1.28 6.86
N SER A 55 15.03 -2.53 6.44
CA SER A 55 15.12 -3.72 7.26
C SER A 55 15.64 -4.85 6.37
N PHE A 56 16.06 -5.96 6.97
CA PHE A 56 16.47 -7.16 6.23
C PHE A 56 15.39 -7.66 5.26
N CYS A 57 14.11 -7.47 5.61
CA CYS A 57 12.99 -7.96 4.81
C CYS A 57 12.43 -6.97 3.79
N THR A 58 13.07 -5.82 3.58
CA THR A 58 12.50 -4.77 2.73
C THR A 58 13.54 -4.17 1.78
N THR A 59 13.13 -3.86 0.55
CA THR A 59 14.06 -3.36 -0.48
C THR A 59 13.89 -1.87 -0.81
N ASN A 60 12.66 -1.38 -0.99
CA ASN A 60 12.37 0.02 -1.37
C ASN A 60 11.27 0.66 -0.50
N SER A 61 11.29 0.37 0.80
CA SER A 61 10.27 0.86 1.72
C SER A 61 10.52 2.30 2.15
N TYR A 62 9.45 3.06 2.37
CA TYR A 62 9.53 4.46 2.82
C TYR A 62 8.24 4.91 3.50
N THR A 63 8.35 5.97 4.29
CA THR A 63 7.23 6.79 4.74
C THR A 63 7.28 8.17 4.10
N LEU A 64 6.11 8.76 3.90
CA LEU A 64 5.93 10.13 3.43
C LEU A 64 4.78 10.75 4.21
N SER A 65 5.00 11.94 4.77
CA SER A 65 3.91 12.77 5.30
C SER A 65 3.83 14.10 4.57
N ASP A 66 2.64 14.63 4.36
CA ASP A 66 2.42 15.89 3.63
C ASP A 66 1.25 16.67 4.26
N GLU A 67 1.49 17.94 4.58
CA GLU A 67 0.43 18.90 4.91
C GLU A 67 -0.14 19.46 3.60
N ASN A 68 -0.91 18.63 2.92
CA ASN A 68 -1.34 18.92 1.56
C ASN A 68 -2.39 20.04 1.52
N ILE A 69 -2.20 21.05 0.68
CA ILE A 69 -3.17 22.17 0.54
C ILE A 69 -4.58 21.69 0.15
N LYS A 70 -4.68 20.61 -0.62
CA LYS A 70 -5.95 20.11 -1.15
C LYS A 70 -6.56 19.05 -0.25
N TYR A 71 -5.74 18.10 0.18
CA TYR A 71 -6.18 16.89 0.87
C TYR A 71 -5.97 16.94 2.39
N GLY A 72 -5.34 17.98 2.93
CA GLY A 72 -4.98 18.05 4.35
C GLY A 72 -3.81 17.12 4.70
N TYR A 73 -3.70 16.74 5.97
CA TYR A 73 -2.64 15.83 6.40
C TYR A 73 -2.80 14.45 5.75
N LEU A 74 -1.77 14.05 5.01
CA LEU A 74 -1.60 12.72 4.44
C LEU A 74 -0.41 12.03 5.10
N PHE A 75 -0.59 10.76 5.44
CA PHE A 75 0.52 9.86 5.74
C PHE A 75 0.51 8.69 4.77
N ILE A 76 1.67 8.36 4.20
CA ILE A 76 1.86 7.25 3.26
C ILE A 76 2.98 6.37 3.78
N GLU A 77 2.74 5.06 3.86
CA GLU A 77 3.80 4.07 4.05
C GLU A 77 3.77 3.10 2.88
N SER A 78 4.90 2.97 2.18
CA SER A 78 5.11 2.01 1.11
C SER A 78 6.09 0.96 1.60
N ILE A 79 5.71 -0.31 1.51
CA ILE A 79 6.48 -1.46 1.97
C ILE A 79 6.63 -2.44 0.80
N GLU A 80 7.87 -2.66 0.37
CA GLU A 80 8.21 -3.69 -0.60
C GLU A 80 9.00 -4.78 0.12
N LEU A 81 8.37 -5.94 0.33
CA LEU A 81 9.04 -7.07 0.96
C LEU A 81 10.01 -7.73 -0.02
N SER A 82 11.15 -8.20 0.49
CA SER A 82 12.05 -9.08 -0.24
C SER A 82 11.33 -10.39 -0.62
N ASN A 83 11.76 -11.06 -1.70
CA ASN A 83 11.09 -12.27 -2.20
C ASN A 83 11.02 -13.42 -1.20
N ASN A 84 11.94 -13.48 -0.24
CA ASN A 84 12.00 -14.47 0.83
C ASN A 84 11.36 -13.99 2.14
N CYS A 85 10.58 -12.91 2.11
CA CYS A 85 9.89 -12.39 3.29
C CYS A 85 8.39 -12.34 3.08
N TYR A 86 7.66 -12.60 4.16
CA TYR A 86 6.20 -12.65 4.16
C TYR A 86 5.62 -11.94 5.39
N TRP A 87 4.36 -11.52 5.26
CA TRP A 87 3.61 -10.95 6.37
C TRP A 87 3.17 -12.04 7.34
N ASN A 88 3.33 -11.80 8.63
CA ASN A 88 2.89 -12.68 9.71
C ASN A 88 1.39 -12.48 10.06
N GLY A 89 0.63 -11.87 9.17
CA GLY A 89 -0.77 -11.50 9.37
C GLY A 89 -1.26 -10.50 8.32
N LEU A 90 -2.45 -9.93 8.55
CA LEU A 90 -3.05 -8.98 7.62
C LEU A 90 -2.35 -7.61 7.68
N PRO A 91 -1.74 -7.12 6.59
CA PRO A 91 -0.96 -5.87 6.61
C PRO A 91 -1.77 -4.65 7.07
N SER A 92 -3.01 -4.54 6.58
CA SER A 92 -3.93 -3.46 6.97
C SER A 92 -4.32 -3.50 8.45
N SER A 93 -4.35 -4.69 9.07
CA SER A 93 -4.67 -4.85 10.49
C SER A 93 -3.48 -4.45 11.36
N PHE A 94 -2.25 -4.77 10.94
CA PHE A 94 -1.04 -4.30 11.62
C PHE A 94 -0.95 -2.78 11.63
N LEU A 95 -1.22 -2.12 10.50
CA LEU A 95 -1.25 -0.66 10.45
C LEU A 95 -2.32 -0.08 11.38
N GLN A 96 -3.55 -0.60 11.34
CA GLN A 96 -4.64 -0.11 12.20
C GLN A 96 -4.29 -0.25 13.68
N ASN A 97 -3.71 -1.38 14.09
CA ASN A 97 -3.26 -1.56 15.47
C ASN A 97 -2.15 -0.57 15.84
N ASN A 98 -1.18 -0.36 14.94
CA ASN A 98 -0.12 0.61 15.16
C ASN A 98 -0.64 2.05 15.30
N ILE A 99 -1.59 2.45 14.43
CA ILE A 99 -2.28 3.74 14.53
C ILE A 99 -2.95 3.90 15.89
N LYS A 100 -3.65 2.85 16.36
CA LYS A 100 -4.30 2.90 17.67
C LYS A 100 -3.32 3.14 18.80
N GLU A 101 -2.23 2.39 18.81
CA GLU A 101 -1.19 2.50 19.82
C GLU A 101 -0.50 3.87 19.79
N GLN A 102 -0.11 4.35 18.60
CA GLN A 102 0.66 5.60 18.47
C GLN A 102 -0.15 6.85 18.74
N LEU A 103 -1.46 6.81 18.49
CA LEU A 103 -2.34 7.95 18.69
C LEU A 103 -3.20 7.81 19.94
N ASN A 104 -2.94 6.81 20.78
CA ASN A 104 -3.70 6.50 21.99
C ASN A 104 -5.22 6.42 21.73
N ILE A 105 -5.61 5.80 20.62
CA ILE A 105 -7.02 5.64 20.24
C ILE A 105 -7.60 4.44 21.00
N THR A 106 -8.65 4.69 21.78
CA THR A 106 -9.36 3.68 22.56
C THR A 106 -10.19 2.76 21.65
N SER A 107 -10.85 3.31 20.63
CA SER A 107 -11.68 2.54 19.71
C SER A 107 -11.46 2.95 18.26
N LEU A 108 -11.22 1.96 17.39
CA LEU A 108 -11.09 2.14 15.94
C LEU A 108 -11.94 1.06 15.27
N LYS A 109 -13.08 1.45 14.69
CA LYS A 109 -14.06 0.53 14.08
C LYS A 109 -14.18 0.82 12.59
N THR A 110 -14.10 -0.20 11.76
CA THR A 110 -14.41 -0.05 10.32
C THR A 110 -15.93 0.12 10.15
N VAL A 111 -16.35 1.20 9.49
CA VAL A 111 -17.77 1.52 9.22
C VAL A 111 -18.11 1.58 7.73
N GLU A 112 -17.10 1.44 6.88
CA GLU A 112 -17.23 1.29 5.43
C GLU A 112 -15.97 0.59 4.91
N ASP A 113 -16.14 -0.33 3.97
CA ASP A 113 -15.07 -1.16 3.43
C ASP A 113 -15.39 -1.51 1.97
N TYR A 114 -14.54 -1.07 1.03
CA TYR A 114 -14.63 -1.43 -0.38
C TYR A 114 -13.32 -2.04 -0.84
N ASP A 115 -13.36 -3.24 -1.43
CA ASP A 115 -12.20 -3.90 -2.03
C ASP A 115 -12.40 -4.01 -3.54
N ILE A 116 -11.60 -3.26 -4.30
CA ILE A 116 -11.78 -3.09 -5.74
C ILE A 116 -10.40 -2.93 -6.39
N ASP A 117 -10.07 -3.78 -7.37
CA ASP A 117 -8.91 -3.62 -8.25
C ASP A 117 -7.54 -3.48 -7.56
N GLY A 118 -7.33 -4.18 -6.45
CA GLY A 118 -6.07 -4.09 -5.67
C GLY A 118 -6.02 -2.89 -4.72
N TYR A 119 -7.16 -2.23 -4.51
CA TYR A 119 -7.35 -1.18 -3.52
C TYR A 119 -8.39 -1.63 -2.49
N ASN A 120 -8.07 -1.46 -1.22
CA ASN A 120 -8.99 -1.58 -0.11
C ASN A 120 -9.19 -0.21 0.55
N PHE A 121 -10.42 0.27 0.50
CA PHE A 121 -10.85 1.57 0.98
C PHE A 121 -11.65 1.40 2.27
N LYS A 122 -11.10 1.83 3.41
CA LYS A 122 -11.81 1.80 4.70
C LYS A 122 -12.12 3.20 5.23
N THR A 123 -13.35 3.39 5.69
CA THR A 123 -13.67 4.49 6.61
C THR A 123 -13.65 3.94 8.04
N LEU A 124 -12.82 4.53 8.89
CA LEU A 124 -12.61 4.12 10.28
C LEU A 124 -13.22 5.15 11.22
N LYS A 125 -14.07 4.70 12.13
CA LYS A 125 -14.65 5.49 13.23
C LYS A 125 -13.72 5.43 14.44
N VAL A 126 -13.24 6.59 14.87
CA VAL A 126 -12.29 6.79 15.98
C VAL A 126 -13.07 7.26 17.21
N ASN A 127 -12.85 6.60 18.36
CA ASN A 127 -13.44 6.94 19.66
C ASN A 127 -14.94 7.24 19.62
N ASP A 128 -15.65 6.57 18.71
CA ASP A 128 -17.08 6.72 18.44
C ASP A 128 -17.57 8.12 18.02
N ASP A 129 -16.69 9.09 17.76
CA ASP A 129 -17.07 10.48 17.52
C ASP A 129 -16.48 11.11 16.25
N SER A 130 -15.42 10.51 15.69
CA SER A 130 -14.67 11.10 14.59
C SER A 130 -14.27 10.04 13.56
N TYR A 131 -13.82 10.48 12.39
CA TYR A 131 -13.55 9.60 11.26
C TYR A 131 -12.19 9.85 10.63
N ILE A 132 -11.54 8.78 10.20
CA ILE A 132 -10.32 8.79 9.38
C ILE A 132 -10.45 7.78 8.25
N ASN A 133 -9.81 8.05 7.12
CA ASN A 133 -9.88 7.16 5.95
C ASN A 133 -8.54 6.47 5.74
N LEU A 134 -8.60 5.17 5.43
CA LEU A 134 -7.45 4.35 5.06
C LEU A 134 -7.65 3.85 3.64
N ILE A 135 -6.65 4.06 2.80
CA ILE A 135 -6.55 3.45 1.47
C ILE A 135 -5.36 2.49 1.53
N TYR A 136 -5.61 1.21 1.27
CA TYR A 136 -4.60 0.17 1.23
C TYR A 136 -4.49 -0.36 -0.19
N ILE A 137 -3.32 -0.24 -0.80
CA ILE A 137 -3.04 -0.69 -2.16
C ILE A 137 -2.10 -1.88 -2.06
N TYR A 138 -2.45 -2.99 -2.69
CA TYR A 138 -1.69 -4.23 -2.61
C TYR A 138 -1.43 -4.82 -4.00
N ASN A 139 -0.18 -5.21 -4.23
CA ASN A 139 0.25 -5.89 -5.46
C ASN A 139 1.46 -6.78 -5.17
N GLY A 140 1.24 -8.09 -5.00
CA GLY A 140 2.28 -9.05 -4.65
C GLY A 140 2.98 -8.68 -3.35
N ASN A 141 4.30 -8.50 -3.39
CA ASN A 141 5.13 -8.10 -2.25
C ASN A 141 5.07 -6.59 -1.93
N LYS A 142 4.37 -5.79 -2.75
CA LYS A 142 4.25 -4.34 -2.58
C LYS A 142 2.93 -3.99 -1.90
N ASN A 143 3.05 -3.27 -0.80
CA ASN A 143 1.95 -2.84 0.04
C ASN A 143 2.09 -1.33 0.27
N ARG A 144 1.04 -0.56 0.00
CA ARG A 144 1.03 0.87 0.27
C ARG A 144 -0.19 1.25 1.08
N PHE A 145 0.05 1.94 2.18
CA PHE A 145 -1.00 2.49 3.03
C PHE A 145 -1.03 4.00 2.86
N ILE A 146 -2.22 4.56 2.79
CA ILE A 146 -2.45 6.00 2.77
C ILE A 146 -3.51 6.30 3.83
N LEU A 147 -3.11 7.04 4.85
CA LEU A 147 -3.99 7.58 5.85
C LEU A 147 -4.38 9.01 5.43
N ASP A 148 -5.67 9.21 5.20
CA ASP A 148 -6.26 10.48 4.79
C ASP A 148 -7.13 11.05 5.92
N SER A 149 -6.57 11.99 6.69
CA SER A 149 -7.23 12.59 7.85
C SER A 149 -8.50 13.34 7.45
N TYR A 150 -8.56 13.95 6.27
CA TYR A 150 -9.71 14.77 5.83
C TYR A 150 -10.69 13.98 4.96
N GLY A 151 -10.31 12.82 4.44
CA GLY A 151 -11.15 11.94 3.61
C GLY A 151 -11.36 12.42 2.17
N ARG A 152 -10.70 13.53 1.77
CA ARG A 152 -10.88 14.16 0.46
C ARG A 152 -10.18 13.38 -0.65
N LEU A 153 -9.00 12.82 -0.37
CA LEU A 153 -8.30 11.97 -1.32
C LEU A 153 -9.05 10.65 -1.48
N TYR A 154 -9.49 10.07 -0.36
CA TYR A 154 -10.32 8.87 -0.34
C TYR A 154 -11.57 9.04 -1.22
N ASP A 155 -12.34 10.11 -0.99
CA ASP A 155 -13.58 10.38 -1.76
C ASP A 155 -13.30 10.49 -3.26
N LYS A 156 -12.29 11.30 -3.62
CA LYS A 156 -11.90 11.51 -5.02
C LYS A 156 -11.44 10.21 -5.69
N LEU A 157 -10.63 9.42 -4.99
CA LEU A 157 -10.08 8.19 -5.53
C LEU A 157 -11.14 7.09 -5.62
N LEU A 158 -11.95 6.88 -4.59
CA LEU A 158 -13.01 5.86 -4.66
C LEU A 158 -14.03 6.18 -5.76
N LYS A 159 -14.39 7.47 -5.97
CA LYS A 159 -15.25 7.88 -7.08
C LYS A 159 -14.66 7.60 -8.47
N SER A 160 -13.33 7.54 -8.59
CA SER A 160 -12.70 7.16 -9.86
C SER A 160 -12.88 5.68 -10.18
N PHE A 161 -13.16 4.82 -9.18
CA PHE A 161 -13.54 3.42 -9.38
C PHE A 161 -15.05 3.23 -9.39
N LYS A 162 -15.78 4.04 -8.61
CA LYS A 162 -17.22 3.94 -8.39
C LYS A 162 -17.89 5.33 -8.52
N PRO A 163 -18.22 5.78 -9.75
CA PRO A 163 -18.69 7.15 -9.98
C PRO A 163 -20.00 7.53 -9.26
N ASP A 164 -20.85 6.55 -8.96
CA ASP A 164 -22.11 6.69 -8.23
C ASP A 164 -21.94 6.71 -6.70
N TYR A 165 -20.71 6.58 -6.19
CA TYR A 165 -20.44 6.60 -4.76
C TYR A 165 -20.66 7.99 -4.13
N GLU A 166 -21.47 8.02 -3.07
CA GLU A 166 -21.69 9.18 -2.22
C GLU A 166 -21.06 8.99 -0.84
N ASN A 167 -20.07 9.82 -0.52
CA ASN A 167 -19.39 9.75 0.78
C ASN A 167 -20.20 10.41 1.89
N LYS A 168 -21.00 9.60 2.58
CA LYS A 168 -21.80 10.02 3.76
C LYS A 168 -20.96 10.40 5.00
N TYR A 169 -19.64 10.21 4.97
CA TYR A 169 -18.75 10.49 6.11
C TYR A 169 -17.88 11.74 5.92
N LEU A 170 -17.82 12.31 4.70
CA LEU A 170 -16.96 13.45 4.39
C LEU A 170 -17.33 14.72 5.19
N SER A 171 -18.61 14.92 5.47
CA SER A 171 -19.13 16.05 6.26
C SER A 171 -19.06 15.84 7.77
N LYS A 172 -18.67 14.65 8.23
CA LYS A 172 -18.62 14.32 9.67
C LYS A 172 -17.31 14.79 10.31
N LYS A 173 -17.30 14.86 11.65
CA LYS A 173 -16.11 15.23 12.44
C LYS A 173 -14.91 14.38 12.05
N ARG A 174 -13.82 15.01 11.67
CA ARG A 174 -12.57 14.36 11.24
C ARG A 174 -11.63 14.13 12.41
N PHE A 175 -10.97 12.99 12.46
CA PHE A 175 -9.89 12.74 13.40
C PHE A 175 -8.59 13.32 12.84
N LEU A 176 -8.08 14.36 13.49
CA LEU A 176 -6.92 15.13 13.01
C LEU A 176 -5.59 14.73 13.67
N GLY A 177 -5.54 13.56 14.32
CA GLY A 177 -4.30 13.01 14.86
C GLY A 177 -3.30 12.71 13.74
N LYS A 178 -2.07 13.21 13.87
CA LYS A 178 -1.02 13.07 12.85
C LYS A 178 -0.18 11.82 13.11
N TYR A 179 -0.56 10.71 12.48
CA TYR A 179 0.22 9.47 12.50
C TYR A 179 1.52 9.64 11.71
N ASN A 180 2.68 9.34 12.32
CA ASN A 180 3.98 9.45 11.66
C ASN A 180 4.94 8.33 12.10
N ASP A 181 4.46 7.09 12.05
CA ASP A 181 5.23 5.91 12.44
C ASP A 181 5.34 4.89 11.30
N SER A 182 6.24 3.91 11.42
CA SER A 182 6.50 2.91 10.38
C SER A 182 6.41 1.49 10.93
N LEU A 183 5.66 0.64 10.22
CA LEU A 183 5.65 -0.80 10.48
C LEU A 183 7.04 -1.40 10.24
N VAL A 184 7.78 -0.92 9.24
CA VAL A 184 9.14 -1.41 8.95
C VAL A 184 10.08 -1.15 10.12
N ARG A 185 10.09 0.09 10.65
CA ARG A 185 10.92 0.45 11.80
C ARG A 185 10.56 -0.39 13.04
N LYS A 186 9.27 -0.66 13.24
CA LYS A 186 8.78 -1.44 14.39
C LYS A 186 8.82 -2.94 14.22
N ASN A 187 9.17 -3.43 13.04
CA ASN A 187 9.15 -4.85 12.73
C ASN A 187 10.09 -5.66 13.64
N ILE A 188 11.20 -5.06 14.10
CA ILE A 188 12.16 -5.69 15.03
C ILE A 188 11.48 -6.17 16.31
N ILE A 189 10.53 -5.38 16.84
CA ILE A 189 9.83 -5.66 18.09
C ILE A 189 8.54 -6.44 17.81
N ASN A 190 7.77 -6.00 16.82
CA ASN A 190 6.39 -6.44 16.62
C ASN A 190 6.24 -7.59 15.60
N ARG A 191 7.30 -7.93 14.87
CA ARG A 191 7.35 -9.05 13.91
C ARG A 191 6.16 -9.09 12.96
N TYR A 192 5.80 -7.95 12.38
CA TYR A 192 4.73 -7.83 11.39
C TYR A 192 5.00 -8.66 10.13
N PHE A 193 6.28 -8.80 9.78
CA PHE A 193 6.75 -9.63 8.67
C PHE A 193 8.12 -10.24 9.02
N GLU A 194 8.45 -11.36 8.41
CA GLU A 194 9.70 -12.08 8.66
C GLU A 194 10.22 -12.78 7.41
N ALA A 195 11.47 -13.21 7.48
CA ALA A 195 12.08 -13.99 6.42
C ALA A 195 11.75 -15.47 6.60
N GLU A 196 11.53 -16.15 5.48
CA GLU A 196 11.43 -17.60 5.44
C GLU A 196 12.71 -18.22 6.00
N LYS A 197 12.53 -19.14 6.97
CA LYS A 197 13.63 -19.91 7.54
C LYS A 197 14.09 -20.92 6.51
N ILE A 198 15.33 -20.80 6.07
CA ILE A 198 15.98 -21.89 5.34
C ILE A 198 16.35 -22.96 6.37
N GLU A 199 15.52 -23.99 6.50
CA GLU A 199 15.93 -25.21 7.20
C GLU A 199 17.01 -25.90 6.37
N LEU A 200 18.26 -25.78 6.80
CA LEU A 200 19.32 -26.66 6.32
C LEU A 200 19.01 -28.06 6.83
N THR A 201 18.30 -28.87 6.04
CA THR A 201 18.16 -30.28 6.35
C THR A 201 19.56 -30.90 6.38
N SER A 202 19.91 -31.47 7.52
CA SER A 202 21.19 -32.12 7.81
C SER A 202 21.35 -33.45 7.06
N GLN A 203 21.15 -33.46 5.75
CA GLN A 203 21.37 -34.64 4.90
C GLN A 203 22.82 -34.79 4.41
N LEU A 204 23.73 -33.90 4.84
CA LEU A 204 25.14 -33.90 4.41
C LEU A 204 26.15 -34.37 5.48
N ILE A 205 25.69 -35.03 6.56
CA ILE A 205 26.59 -35.62 7.58
C ILE A 205 26.62 -37.16 7.55
N LEU A 206 25.84 -37.83 6.68
CA LEU A 206 25.86 -39.30 6.56
C LEU A 206 26.69 -39.85 5.38
N SER A 207 27.58 -39.05 4.79
CA SER A 207 28.46 -39.50 3.70
C SER A 207 29.96 -39.26 3.98
N LEU A 208 30.37 -39.28 5.24
CA LEU A 208 31.78 -39.36 5.64
C LEU A 208 32.04 -40.65 6.41
#